data_AF-M8CSB0-F1
#
_entry.id   AF-M8CSB0-F1
#
_cell.length_a   1.000
_cell.length_b   1.000
_cell.length_c   1.000
_cell.angle_alpha   90.00
_cell.angle_beta   90.00
_cell.angle_gamma   90.00
#
_symmetry.space_group_name_H-M   'P 1'
#
loop_
_entity.id
_entity.type
_entity.pdbx_description
1 polymer ?
#
loop_
_entity_poly.entity_id
_entity_poly.type
_entity_poly.pdbx_seq_one_letter_code
_entity_poly.pdbx_strand_id
1 'polypeptide(L)'
;MELNQGVCKGKEIAYFVKIYPSEASPSRAMAMGWMDGSCIRVWTPVQTDFRTKTVSFCSGEQLRHAPEERDSRYSTCRSSPQTCQRRRGTQQKNMGNGDDEKVEGLHHARQPPHGESSSSSSSSSPSYRHATKRRRAHGAAAAMADRFFPNDLPDFVAEAPDGGDPPAAGLRGLLSLPYPRLSDRLLRAALRLKDKARRLCFTACVVVSFRGARARGARLIDCALQVVQETWTRTGGHVTDYTLYTGALGTALLLFKSFQVTGDRRDLNLASEIVQACDAASLGLPFLTFICGRAGVCALGAVIAKHCNDQLMETNFLSSFDEIIITEKVPNELLYGRAGYLWACLFLNEHLSDKTIPAEHISSVAKDIIMEGRKLSNKGSCPLMYEWHGKKYWGAAHGLAGIMHVLMHTELKLDEQDDVKNTLRYMISNRFPSGNYPSSEDSESDRLVHWCHGAPGVALTLAKAYQVFQDDHFKQSAAEAAEVVWNRGLLKRVGICHGISGNAYVFLSLYRLTGNVEYLYRAKAFACFLLENADRLIAEEAMHGGDRPFSLFEGKAGMAYLLLDMVNPSESRFPAYEL
;
A
#
# COMPACT_ATOMS: atom_id res chain seq x y z
N MET A 1 -10.17 -18.85 -54.38
CA MET A 1 -9.39 -19.80 -53.56
C MET A 1 -8.63 -20.69 -54.51
N GLU A 2 -7.34 -20.91 -54.25
CA GLU A 2 -6.56 -21.99 -54.85
C GLU A 2 -6.03 -22.86 -53.72
N LEU A 3 -5.95 -24.18 -53.94
CA LEU A 3 -5.52 -25.16 -52.95
C LEU A 3 -4.40 -26.01 -53.55
N ASN A 4 -3.15 -25.62 -53.30
CA ASN A 4 -1.98 -26.41 -53.68
C ASN A 4 -1.65 -27.44 -52.60
N GLN A 5 -1.37 -28.68 -53.02
CA GLN A 5 -1.08 -29.79 -52.11
C GLN A 5 0.39 -29.77 -51.64
N GLY A 6 0.61 -30.05 -50.36
CA GLY A 6 1.92 -30.25 -49.73
C GLY A 6 1.92 -31.52 -48.88
N VAL A 7 3.05 -32.22 -48.80
CA VAL A 7 3.10 -33.63 -48.36
C VAL A 7 3.24 -33.79 -46.84
N CYS A 8 2.43 -34.67 -46.26
CA CYS A 8 2.43 -34.98 -44.83
C CYS A 8 3.57 -35.94 -44.39
N LYS A 9 4.27 -35.61 -43.30
CA LYS A 9 4.82 -36.58 -42.32
C LYS A 9 4.78 -35.97 -40.91
N GLY A 10 4.07 -36.62 -39.99
CA GLY A 10 3.80 -36.09 -38.64
C GLY A 10 2.39 -35.50 -38.53
N LYS A 11 1.86 -35.43 -37.29
CA LYS A 11 0.47 -35.04 -37.03
C LYS A 11 0.29 -33.53 -36.85
N GLU A 12 0.33 -32.77 -37.94
CA GLU A 12 -0.34 -31.47 -38.07
C GLU A 12 -0.36 -31.04 -39.54
N ILE A 13 -1.41 -30.34 -39.98
CA ILE A 13 -1.52 -29.78 -41.35
C ILE A 13 -1.79 -28.28 -41.21
N ALA A 14 -0.79 -27.47 -41.54
CA ALA A 14 -0.91 -26.01 -41.57
C ALA A 14 -1.40 -25.54 -42.95
N TYR A 15 -2.51 -24.79 -42.98
CA TYR A 15 -3.02 -24.15 -44.19
C TYR A 15 -2.68 -22.65 -44.17
N PHE A 16 -1.87 -22.19 -45.14
CA PHE A 16 -1.58 -20.76 -45.31
C PHE A 16 -2.69 -20.07 -46.10
N VAL A 17 -3.61 -19.40 -45.40
CA VAL A 17 -4.65 -18.59 -46.03
C VAL A 17 -4.13 -17.16 -46.23
N LYS A 18 -3.78 -16.82 -47.48
CA LYS A 18 -3.36 -15.46 -47.85
C LYS A 18 -4.59 -14.63 -48.24
N ILE A 19 -5.04 -13.77 -47.33
CA ILE A 19 -6.16 -12.84 -47.56
C ILE A 19 -5.63 -11.56 -48.21
N TYR A 20 -6.25 -11.12 -49.31
CA TYR A 20 -6.04 -9.79 -49.89
C TYR A 20 -7.23 -8.90 -49.50
N PRO A 21 -7.00 -7.63 -49.09
CA PRO A 21 -8.09 -6.69 -48.82
C PRO A 21 -8.77 -6.25 -50.13
N SER A 22 -10.10 -6.10 -50.09
CA SER A 22 -10.90 -5.49 -51.17
C SER A 22 -11.59 -4.24 -50.66
N GLU A 23 -11.62 -3.19 -51.48
CA GLU A 23 -12.18 -1.88 -51.11
C GLU A 23 -13.71 -1.89 -50.99
N ALA A 24 -14.23 -2.11 -49.78
CA ALA A 24 -15.57 -1.69 -49.38
C ALA A 24 -15.72 -1.68 -47.85
N SER A 25 -16.39 -0.67 -47.30
CA SER A 25 -16.87 -0.60 -45.92
C SER A 25 -18.17 0.22 -45.87
N PRO A 26 -18.92 0.29 -44.74
CA PRO A 26 -18.70 -0.41 -43.47
C PRO A 26 -19.96 -1.09 -42.88
N SER A 27 -19.79 -2.22 -42.16
CA SER A 27 -20.50 -2.43 -40.86
C SER A 27 -20.15 -3.74 -40.16
N ARG A 28 -19.93 -3.63 -38.84
CA ARG A 28 -20.12 -4.62 -37.75
C ARG A 28 -19.26 -5.90 -37.66
N ALA A 29 -18.75 -6.06 -36.43
CA ALA A 29 -18.61 -7.30 -35.66
C ALA A 29 -17.67 -8.41 -36.16
N MET A 30 -16.64 -8.67 -35.35
CA MET A 30 -16.13 -10.03 -35.14
C MET A 30 -16.40 -10.45 -33.70
N ALA A 31 -16.92 -11.66 -33.54
CA ALA A 31 -16.90 -12.40 -32.27
C ALA A 31 -15.87 -13.53 -32.41
N MET A 32 -15.05 -13.75 -31.39
CA MET A 32 -14.22 -14.96 -31.29
C MET A 32 -14.86 -15.94 -30.31
N GLY A 33 -15.47 -16.99 -30.86
CA GLY A 33 -15.88 -18.17 -30.12
C GLY A 33 -15.07 -19.37 -30.61
N TRP A 34 -14.51 -20.15 -29.68
CA TRP A 34 -13.87 -21.43 -30.00
C TRP A 34 -14.96 -22.49 -30.25
N MET A 35 -14.71 -23.41 -31.19
CA MET A 35 -15.53 -24.60 -31.38
C MET A 35 -14.65 -25.84 -31.54
N ASP A 36 -14.93 -26.86 -30.73
CA ASP A 36 -14.59 -28.25 -31.04
C ASP A 36 -15.59 -28.81 -32.05
N GLY A 37 -15.20 -29.82 -32.83
CA GLY A 37 -15.82 -30.12 -34.12
C GLY A 37 -17.01 -31.07 -34.09
N SER A 38 -18.12 -30.70 -34.74
CA SER A 38 -19.03 -31.64 -35.42
C SER A 38 -20.00 -30.95 -36.41
N CYS A 39 -19.98 -31.42 -37.67
CA CYS A 39 -21.02 -31.26 -38.72
C CYS A 39 -21.67 -29.88 -38.97
N ILE A 40 -21.23 -29.21 -40.03
CA ILE A 40 -21.94 -28.07 -40.64
C ILE A 40 -23.14 -28.56 -41.47
N ARG A 41 -24.29 -27.88 -41.35
CA ARG A 41 -25.31 -27.79 -42.40
C ARG A 41 -25.71 -26.33 -42.61
N VAL A 42 -25.60 -25.85 -43.85
CA VAL A 42 -25.98 -24.49 -44.25
C VAL A 42 -27.41 -24.50 -44.79
N TRP A 43 -28.23 -23.55 -44.36
CA TRP A 43 -29.44 -23.12 -45.04
C TRP A 43 -29.54 -21.59 -44.99
N THR A 44 -30.02 -20.98 -46.08
CA THR A 44 -30.12 -19.52 -46.25
C THR A 44 -31.43 -18.97 -45.69
N PRO A 45 -31.46 -17.71 -45.22
CA PRO A 45 -32.69 -17.07 -44.75
C PRO A 45 -33.58 -16.64 -45.92
N VAL A 46 -34.87 -16.92 -45.80
CA VAL A 46 -35.94 -16.37 -46.65
C VAL A 46 -36.87 -15.54 -45.75
N GLN A 47 -37.31 -14.37 -46.20
CA GLN A 47 -38.28 -13.55 -45.48
C GLN A 47 -39.69 -14.14 -45.58
N THR A 48 -40.44 -14.17 -44.47
CA THR A 48 -41.90 -13.96 -44.48
C THR A 48 -42.43 -13.67 -43.07
N ASP A 49 -43.73 -13.38 -42.98
CA ASP A 49 -44.34 -12.44 -42.05
C ASP A 49 -45.22 -13.09 -40.95
N PHE A 50 -45.65 -12.28 -39.98
CA PHE A 50 -46.85 -12.40 -39.13
C PHE A 50 -47.12 -13.60 -38.16
N ARG A 51 -47.29 -13.20 -36.87
CA ARG A 51 -48.39 -13.57 -35.91
C ARG A 51 -48.42 -14.90 -35.10
N THR A 52 -48.55 -14.68 -33.78
CA THR A 52 -49.38 -15.39 -32.75
C THR A 52 -49.08 -16.79 -32.20
N LYS A 53 -48.74 -16.79 -30.90
CA LYS A 53 -49.29 -17.61 -29.77
C LYS A 53 -48.87 -19.07 -29.54
N THR A 54 -48.92 -19.42 -28.23
CA THR A 54 -49.01 -20.75 -27.58
C THR A 54 -47.76 -21.66 -27.67
N VAL A 55 -47.02 -21.96 -26.58
CA VAL A 55 -47.34 -22.87 -25.43
C VAL A 55 -47.27 -24.33 -25.88
N SER A 56 -46.46 -25.25 -25.33
CA SER A 56 -45.58 -25.29 -24.12
C SER A 56 -44.32 -26.16 -24.45
N PHE A 57 -43.53 -26.83 -23.60
CA PHE A 57 -43.40 -27.15 -22.15
C PHE A 57 -41.95 -27.72 -21.94
N CYS A 58 -41.35 -28.02 -20.77
CA CYS A 58 -41.62 -27.78 -19.34
C CYS A 58 -40.30 -27.99 -18.55
N SER A 59 -40.14 -27.37 -17.37
CA SER A 59 -39.40 -27.96 -16.23
C SER A 59 -39.84 -27.30 -14.91
N GLY A 60 -40.15 -28.11 -13.91
CA GLY A 60 -40.39 -27.69 -12.53
C GLY A 60 -39.27 -28.19 -11.60
N GLU A 61 -39.30 -27.93 -10.29
CA GLU A 61 -40.31 -27.19 -9.52
C GLU A 61 -39.75 -26.79 -8.13
N GLN A 62 -40.52 -26.02 -7.34
CA GLN A 62 -40.46 -25.88 -5.86
C GLN A 62 -39.29 -25.00 -5.29
N LEU A 63 -39.44 -24.09 -4.30
CA LEU A 63 -40.52 -23.29 -3.62
C LEU A 63 -39.80 -22.11 -2.89
N ARG A 64 -40.36 -20.96 -2.45
CA ARG A 64 -41.71 -20.33 -2.52
C ARG A 64 -41.62 -18.80 -2.29
N HIS A 65 -42.63 -18.09 -2.81
CA HIS A 65 -43.25 -16.81 -2.38
C HIS A 65 -42.52 -15.74 -1.54
N ALA A 66 -42.50 -14.52 -2.10
CA ALA A 66 -43.12 -13.34 -1.46
C ALA A 66 -44.63 -13.25 -1.86
N PRO A 67 -45.41 -12.27 -1.33
CA PRO A 67 -45.70 -11.11 -2.19
C PRO A 67 -45.83 -9.75 -1.45
N GLU A 68 -46.01 -8.69 -2.25
CA GLU A 68 -46.20 -7.28 -1.86
C GLU A 68 -47.69 -6.90 -1.71
N GLU A 69 -47.95 -5.67 -1.23
CA GLU A 69 -49.18 -4.91 -1.52
C GLU A 69 -48.84 -3.48 -1.97
N ARG A 70 -49.80 -2.73 -2.54
CA ARG A 70 -49.54 -1.66 -3.55
C ARG A 70 -50.02 -0.24 -3.19
N ASP A 71 -49.62 0.69 -4.07
CA ASP A 71 -50.28 1.96 -4.42
C ASP A 71 -50.16 3.13 -3.41
N SER A 72 -50.19 4.41 -3.79
CA SER A 72 -50.44 5.06 -5.10
C SER A 72 -49.53 6.29 -5.35
N ARG A 73 -49.94 7.27 -6.19
CA ARG A 73 -49.07 8.33 -6.78
C ARG A 73 -49.54 9.77 -6.49
N TYR A 74 -48.66 10.73 -6.82
CA TYR A 74 -48.89 12.15 -7.18
C TYR A 74 -48.97 13.25 -6.08
N SER A 75 -48.05 14.22 -6.21
CA SER A 75 -48.17 15.72 -6.17
C SER A 75 -49.36 16.41 -5.45
N THR A 76 -49.25 17.59 -4.83
CA THR A 76 -48.37 18.75 -5.15
C THR A 76 -48.30 19.80 -4.01
N CYS A 77 -47.27 20.67 -4.04
CA CYS A 77 -47.23 22.08 -3.57
C CYS A 77 -47.58 22.50 -2.11
N ARG A 78 -46.63 23.22 -1.49
CA ARG A 78 -46.75 24.45 -0.66
C ARG A 78 -47.92 24.57 0.35
N SER A 79 -47.60 24.61 1.65
CA SER A 79 -47.61 25.87 2.44
C SER A 79 -47.36 25.65 3.95
N SER A 80 -46.89 26.71 4.61
CA SER A 80 -46.94 26.94 6.07
C SER A 80 -48.02 28.04 6.33
N PRO A 81 -48.55 28.30 7.54
CA PRO A 81 -47.85 28.20 8.84
C PRO A 81 -48.71 27.88 10.11
N GLN A 82 -48.08 28.05 11.28
CA GLN A 82 -48.64 28.45 12.60
C GLN A 82 -49.57 27.50 13.42
N THR A 83 -49.11 27.23 14.65
CA THR A 83 -49.84 27.17 15.96
C THR A 83 -51.29 26.63 16.02
N CYS A 84 -51.69 25.80 17.01
CA CYS A 84 -51.58 26.12 18.44
C CYS A 84 -51.95 24.94 19.39
N GLN A 85 -51.33 24.92 20.58
CA GLN A 85 -51.76 24.32 21.87
C GLN A 85 -52.80 23.17 21.95
N ARG A 86 -52.45 22.14 22.77
CA ARG A 86 -53.13 21.94 24.09
C ARG A 86 -52.26 21.20 25.11
N ARG A 87 -52.42 21.58 26.40
CA ARG A 87 -51.71 21.03 27.58
C ARG A 87 -52.65 20.23 28.48
N ARG A 88 -52.13 19.19 29.13
CA ARG A 88 -52.21 18.86 30.60
C ARG A 88 -50.96 18.02 30.92
N GLY A 89 -50.31 18.02 32.08
CA GLY A 89 -50.43 18.73 33.38
C GLY A 89 -49.52 17.99 34.40
N THR A 90 -49.03 18.55 35.51
CA THR A 90 -49.19 19.90 36.10
C THR A 90 -48.22 20.09 37.28
N GLN A 91 -47.58 21.27 37.38
CA GLN A 91 -47.21 21.99 38.63
C GLN A 91 -46.11 21.42 39.58
N GLN A 92 -45.39 22.20 40.41
CA GLN A 92 -45.10 23.67 40.46
C GLN A 92 -43.90 23.99 41.40
N LYS A 93 -43.14 25.06 41.09
CA LYS A 93 -42.56 26.11 41.99
C LYS A 93 -41.56 25.72 43.13
N ASN A 94 -40.67 26.59 43.60
CA ASN A 94 -40.12 27.87 43.10
C ASN A 94 -38.76 28.23 43.78
N MET A 95 -38.02 29.15 43.13
CA MET A 95 -37.22 30.30 43.66
C MET A 95 -36.83 30.37 45.16
N GLY A 96 -35.64 30.88 45.55
CA GLY A 96 -34.49 31.39 44.76
C GLY A 96 -33.68 32.51 45.47
N ASN A 97 -32.50 32.84 44.95
CA ASN A 97 -31.59 33.98 45.25
C ASN A 97 -30.94 34.06 46.67
N GLY A 98 -29.79 34.75 46.80
CA GLY A 98 -29.30 35.26 48.11
C GLY A 98 -27.81 35.12 48.47
N ASP A 99 -26.90 35.52 47.57
CA ASP A 99 -25.61 36.23 47.74
C ASP A 99 -24.77 36.26 49.07
N ASP A 100 -23.44 36.33 48.87
CA ASP A 100 -22.39 37.02 49.65
C ASP A 100 -21.73 36.50 50.97
N GLU A 101 -20.38 36.62 50.98
CA GLU A 101 -19.43 36.98 52.08
C GLU A 101 -19.32 36.13 53.39
N LYS A 102 -18.18 35.98 54.13
CA LYS A 102 -16.71 36.18 53.94
C LYS A 102 -15.95 35.69 55.23
N VAL A 103 -14.61 35.74 55.25
CA VAL A 103 -13.69 35.80 56.46
C VAL A 103 -13.37 34.55 57.31
N GLU A 104 -12.09 34.12 57.22
CA GLU A 104 -11.04 33.80 58.23
C GLU A 104 -11.25 33.07 59.60
N GLY A 105 -10.15 32.44 60.09
CA GLY A 105 -9.91 32.04 61.51
C GLY A 105 -9.54 30.55 61.70
N LEU A 106 -8.28 30.07 61.74
CA LEU A 106 -7.09 30.27 62.61
C LEU A 106 -7.08 29.53 63.98
N HIS A 107 -6.09 28.63 64.13
CA HIS A 107 -5.49 28.11 65.39
C HIS A 107 -6.39 27.24 66.33
N HIS A 108 -5.87 26.43 67.28
CA HIS A 108 -4.49 26.20 67.77
C HIS A 108 -4.22 24.71 68.08
N ALA A 109 -2.95 24.37 68.36
CA ALA A 109 -2.43 23.01 68.62
C ALA A 109 -2.53 22.54 70.09
N ARG A 110 -2.32 21.23 70.34
CA ARG A 110 -1.76 20.70 71.62
C ARG A 110 -1.19 19.26 71.50
N GLN A 111 -0.18 19.00 72.33
CA GLN A 111 0.52 17.75 72.70
C GLN A 111 1.03 17.94 74.15
N PRO A 112 1.63 16.96 74.87
CA PRO A 112 1.88 15.54 74.56
C PRO A 112 0.94 14.68 75.49
N PRO A 113 1.29 13.71 76.41
CA PRO A 113 2.53 13.01 76.76
C PRO A 113 2.45 11.45 76.85
N HIS A 114 3.60 10.88 77.23
CA HIS A 114 4.00 9.52 77.63
C HIS A 114 3.00 8.48 78.20
N GLY A 115 3.25 7.22 77.82
CA GLY A 115 2.88 5.97 78.50
C GLY A 115 3.63 4.78 77.86
N GLU A 116 4.07 3.78 78.66
CA GLU A 116 4.88 2.64 78.19
C GLU A 116 4.08 1.34 78.01
N SER A 117 4.76 0.34 77.39
CA SER A 117 4.59 -1.12 77.53
C SER A 117 3.98 -1.95 76.39
N SER A 118 4.84 -2.84 75.87
CA SER A 118 4.60 -4.23 75.44
C SER A 118 3.59 -4.64 74.35
N SER A 119 4.06 -5.58 73.54
CA SER A 119 3.34 -6.67 72.86
C SER A 119 2.92 -6.49 71.39
N SER A 120 3.08 -7.62 70.70
CA SER A 120 2.97 -7.87 69.26
C SER A 120 1.60 -7.67 68.62
N SER A 121 1.56 -7.14 67.41
CA SER A 121 0.83 -7.77 66.29
C SER A 121 1.21 -7.19 64.91
N SER A 122 0.82 -7.91 63.86
CA SER A 122 1.18 -7.71 62.45
C SER A 122 0.76 -6.35 61.85
N SER A 123 1.71 -5.62 61.26
CA SER A 123 1.45 -4.49 60.38
C SER A 123 1.15 -4.96 58.94
N SER A 124 -0.05 -4.71 58.43
CA SER A 124 -0.39 -4.86 57.01
C SER A 124 -0.52 -3.48 56.33
N SER A 125 -0.02 -3.33 55.11
CA SER A 125 -0.12 -2.09 54.32
C SER A 125 -0.04 -2.39 52.81
N PRO A 126 -0.84 -1.73 51.95
CA PRO A 126 -1.14 -2.24 50.61
C PRO A 126 -0.13 -1.83 49.52
N SER A 127 0.78 -2.73 49.13
CA SER A 127 1.76 -2.53 48.03
C SER A 127 1.20 -2.62 46.60
N TYR A 128 -0.13 -2.73 46.44
CA TYR A 128 -0.79 -3.17 45.20
C TYR A 128 -0.70 -2.22 43.98
N ARG A 129 -0.34 -0.94 44.16
CA ARG A 129 -0.30 0.04 43.06
C ARG A 129 1.01 0.04 42.24
N HIS A 130 2.12 -0.51 42.75
CA HIS A 130 3.38 -0.60 41.99
C HIS A 130 3.50 -1.92 41.20
N ALA A 131 3.07 -3.05 41.77
CA ALA A 131 3.16 -4.36 41.12
C ALA A 131 2.34 -4.43 39.82
N THR A 132 1.16 -3.81 39.79
CA THR A 132 0.29 -3.71 38.62
C THR A 132 0.89 -2.85 37.51
N LYS A 133 1.53 -1.71 37.85
CA LYS A 133 2.23 -0.86 36.87
C LYS A 133 3.45 -1.58 36.26
N ARG A 134 4.25 -2.29 37.08
CA ARG A 134 5.37 -3.15 36.57
C ARG A 134 4.88 -4.33 35.72
N ARG A 135 3.80 -5.03 36.11
CA ARG A 135 3.22 -6.12 35.30
C ARG A 135 2.65 -5.63 33.97
N ARG A 136 1.98 -4.46 33.92
CA ARG A 136 1.57 -3.85 32.63
C ARG A 136 2.77 -3.45 31.79
N ALA A 137 3.82 -2.86 32.37
CA ALA A 137 5.03 -2.50 31.63
C ALA A 137 5.76 -3.72 31.04
N HIS A 138 5.95 -4.80 31.82
CA HIS A 138 6.54 -6.05 31.29
C HIS A 138 5.61 -6.75 30.27
N GLY A 139 4.29 -6.74 30.48
CA GLY A 139 3.33 -7.29 29.51
C GLY A 139 3.34 -6.53 28.18
N ALA A 140 3.43 -5.20 28.22
CA ALA A 140 3.59 -4.36 27.03
C ALA A 140 4.95 -4.59 26.36
N ALA A 141 6.05 -4.65 27.12
CA ALA A 141 7.38 -4.93 26.58
C ALA A 141 7.47 -6.33 25.92
N ALA A 142 6.84 -7.35 26.50
CA ALA A 142 6.76 -8.68 25.91
C ALA A 142 5.89 -8.70 24.62
N ALA A 143 4.73 -8.03 24.64
CA ALA A 143 3.87 -7.89 23.46
C ALA A 143 4.47 -6.98 22.35
N MET A 144 5.55 -6.25 22.67
CA MET A 144 6.36 -5.48 21.75
C MET A 144 7.50 -6.30 21.14
N ALA A 145 8.25 -7.04 21.98
CA ALA A 145 9.34 -7.90 21.56
C ALA A 145 8.92 -9.01 20.58
N ASP A 146 7.62 -9.32 20.49
CA ASP A 146 7.10 -10.27 19.51
C ASP A 146 6.85 -9.68 18.11
N ARG A 147 6.98 -8.36 17.90
CA ARG A 147 6.61 -7.68 16.63
C ARG A 147 7.77 -7.40 15.68
N PHE A 148 8.97 -7.28 16.23
CA PHE A 148 10.21 -7.02 15.51
C PHE A 148 11.32 -7.93 16.06
N PHE A 149 12.34 -8.18 15.25
CA PHE A 149 13.58 -8.76 15.73
C PHE A 149 14.37 -7.68 16.48
N PRO A 150 15.05 -8.00 17.60
CA PRO A 150 16.02 -7.08 18.21
C PRO A 150 17.03 -6.61 17.15
N ASN A 151 17.32 -5.31 17.12
CA ASN A 151 18.25 -4.75 16.15
C ASN A 151 19.71 -4.96 16.61
N ASP A 152 20.15 -6.22 16.65
CA ASP A 152 21.54 -6.60 16.95
C ASP A 152 22.47 -6.39 15.71
N LEU A 153 22.07 -5.53 14.78
CA LEU A 153 22.88 -5.14 13.62
C LEU A 153 23.97 -4.16 14.08
N PRO A 154 25.24 -4.34 13.67
CA PRO A 154 26.32 -3.41 14.05
C PRO A 154 26.07 -2.02 13.45
N ASP A 155 26.26 -0.96 14.26
CA ASP A 155 25.97 0.44 13.88
C ASP A 155 26.73 0.92 12.64
N PHE A 156 27.95 0.41 12.44
CA PHE A 156 28.72 0.57 11.21
C PHE A 156 29.65 -0.62 10.97
N VAL A 157 29.84 -0.98 9.71
CA VAL A 157 30.86 -1.92 9.25
C VAL A 157 31.57 -1.30 8.06
N ALA A 158 32.86 -1.01 8.20
CA ALA A 158 33.69 -0.50 7.13
C ALA A 158 33.76 -1.49 5.95
N GLU A 159 33.77 -0.97 4.73
CA GLU A 159 33.87 -1.78 3.52
C GLU A 159 35.30 -2.34 3.39
N ALA A 160 35.42 -3.62 3.02
CA ALA A 160 36.70 -4.29 2.84
C ALA A 160 37.43 -3.76 1.59
N PRO A 161 38.77 -3.67 1.58
CA PRO A 161 39.52 -3.16 0.43
C PRO A 161 39.29 -4.01 -0.82
N ASP A 162 39.16 -3.34 -1.97
CA ASP A 162 38.92 -4.00 -3.25
C ASP A 162 40.07 -4.96 -3.61
N GLY A 163 39.74 -6.25 -3.75
CA GLY A 163 40.72 -7.31 -4.05
C GLY A 163 41.15 -8.16 -2.84
N GLY A 164 40.66 -7.86 -1.64
CA GLY A 164 40.84 -8.73 -0.46
C GLY A 164 40.13 -10.09 -0.56
N ASP A 165 40.37 -10.93 0.45
CA ASP A 165 39.77 -12.26 0.61
C ASP A 165 38.23 -12.27 0.46
N PRO A 166 37.63 -13.41 0.04
CA PRO A 166 36.18 -13.54 -0.02
C PRO A 166 35.54 -13.23 1.34
N PRO A 167 34.49 -12.39 1.39
CA PRO A 167 33.90 -11.95 2.66
C PRO A 167 33.37 -13.16 3.44
N ALA A 168 33.53 -13.11 4.77
CA ALA A 168 33.05 -14.15 5.67
C ALA A 168 31.56 -14.45 5.44
N ALA A 169 31.17 -15.71 5.60
CA ALA A 169 29.78 -16.12 5.38
C ALA A 169 28.82 -15.38 6.34
N GLY A 170 27.60 -15.10 5.86
CA GLY A 170 26.56 -14.45 6.62
C GLY A 170 26.58 -12.92 6.58
N LEU A 171 25.66 -12.35 7.35
CA LEU A 171 25.26 -10.94 7.31
C LEU A 171 26.43 -9.94 7.46
N ARG A 172 27.40 -10.21 8.34
CA ARG A 172 28.55 -9.32 8.57
C ARG A 172 29.45 -9.20 7.33
N GLY A 173 29.56 -10.27 6.53
CA GLY A 173 30.32 -10.24 5.27
C GLY A 173 29.57 -9.57 4.12
N LEU A 174 28.23 -9.59 4.12
CA LEU A 174 27.43 -8.76 3.21
C LEU A 174 27.57 -7.27 3.54
N LEU A 175 27.58 -6.92 4.84
CA LEU A 175 27.79 -5.56 5.31
C LEU A 175 29.18 -5.00 4.98
N SER A 176 30.23 -5.83 5.06
CA SER A 176 31.60 -5.43 4.72
C SER A 176 31.93 -5.44 3.23
N LEU A 177 30.99 -5.76 2.33
CA LEU A 177 31.23 -5.64 0.89
C LEU A 177 31.32 -4.17 0.45
N PRO A 178 32.27 -3.82 -0.45
CA PRO A 178 32.20 -2.60 -1.25
C PRO A 178 30.82 -2.42 -1.89
N TYR A 179 30.25 -1.22 -1.83
CA TYR A 179 28.89 -0.97 -2.32
C TYR A 179 28.64 -1.49 -3.77
N PRO A 180 29.55 -1.30 -4.76
CA PRO A 180 29.35 -1.83 -6.12
C PRO A 180 29.30 -3.37 -6.20
N ARG A 181 30.02 -4.07 -5.31
CA ARG A 181 29.96 -5.54 -5.22
C ARG A 181 28.69 -6.02 -4.53
N LEU A 182 28.12 -5.20 -3.64
CA LEU A 182 26.85 -5.49 -2.99
C LEU A 182 25.66 -5.20 -3.91
N SER A 183 25.61 -4.04 -4.60
CA SER A 183 24.50 -3.71 -5.50
C SER A 183 24.31 -4.76 -6.61
N ASP A 184 25.40 -5.28 -7.17
CA ASP A 184 25.42 -6.42 -8.09
C ASP A 184 24.89 -7.74 -7.46
N ARG A 185 25.06 -7.96 -6.14
CA ARG A 185 24.38 -9.05 -5.42
C ARG A 185 22.88 -8.78 -5.21
N LEU A 186 22.50 -7.55 -4.82
CA LEU A 186 21.11 -7.16 -4.59
C LEU A 186 20.30 -7.23 -5.89
N LEU A 187 20.84 -6.74 -7.01
CA LEU A 187 20.26 -6.86 -8.36
C LEU A 187 20.00 -8.33 -8.73
N ARG A 188 21.01 -9.19 -8.61
CA ARG A 188 20.84 -10.63 -8.90
C ARG A 188 19.85 -11.32 -7.96
N ALA A 189 19.65 -10.83 -6.73
CA ALA A 189 18.62 -11.33 -5.83
C ALA A 189 17.22 -10.86 -6.25
N ALA A 190 17.05 -9.57 -6.58
CA ALA A 190 15.80 -9.02 -7.09
C ALA A 190 15.31 -9.75 -8.34
N LEU A 191 16.20 -9.96 -9.32
CA LEU A 191 15.88 -10.67 -10.57
C LEU A 191 15.48 -12.13 -10.33
N ARG A 192 16.02 -12.79 -9.29
CA ARG A 192 15.64 -14.17 -8.87
C ARG A 192 14.32 -14.25 -8.11
N LEU A 193 13.82 -13.14 -7.56
CA LEU A 193 12.51 -13.03 -6.90
C LEU A 193 11.42 -12.66 -7.91
N LYS A 194 11.75 -11.75 -8.85
CA LYS A 194 10.90 -11.31 -9.96
C LYS A 194 10.54 -12.48 -10.89
N ASP A 195 11.55 -13.13 -11.46
CA ASP A 195 11.40 -14.19 -12.47
C ASP A 195 11.86 -15.54 -11.96
N LYS A 196 11.28 -16.61 -12.51
CA LYS A 196 12.01 -17.88 -12.59
C LYS A 196 13.21 -17.69 -13.49
N ALA A 197 14.35 -17.39 -12.85
CA ALA A 197 15.66 -17.37 -13.47
C ALA A 197 15.85 -18.66 -14.25
N ARG A 198 15.60 -18.61 -15.56
CA ARG A 198 15.79 -19.71 -16.50
C ARG A 198 17.27 -20.05 -16.48
N ARG A 199 17.65 -20.98 -15.62
CA ARG A 199 18.97 -21.60 -15.66
C ARG A 199 19.08 -22.29 -17.01
N LEU A 200 19.76 -21.62 -17.94
CA LEU A 200 20.44 -22.25 -19.08
C LEU A 200 21.61 -23.07 -18.54
N CYS A 201 21.30 -24.06 -17.69
CA CYS A 201 22.21 -25.09 -17.23
C CYS A 201 22.42 -26.08 -18.38
N PHE A 202 23.19 -25.66 -19.38
CA PHE A 202 23.84 -26.54 -20.33
C PHE A 202 24.96 -27.34 -19.63
N THR A 203 24.54 -28.20 -18.72
CA THR A 203 25.36 -29.18 -18.00
C THR A 203 24.55 -30.45 -17.90
N ALA A 204 24.76 -31.36 -18.85
CA ALA A 204 24.08 -32.64 -18.89
C ALA A 204 24.56 -33.52 -17.72
N CYS A 205 23.72 -33.66 -16.68
CA CYS A 205 23.95 -34.63 -15.62
C CYS A 205 23.62 -36.03 -16.16
N VAL A 206 24.61 -36.68 -16.77
CA VAL A 206 24.48 -38.07 -17.25
C VAL A 206 24.12 -38.98 -16.08
N VAL A 207 22.98 -39.65 -16.17
CA VAL A 207 22.50 -40.56 -15.12
C VAL A 207 23.26 -41.89 -15.20
N VAL A 208 24.43 -41.95 -14.57
CA VAL A 208 25.12 -43.22 -14.30
C VAL A 208 24.46 -43.86 -13.08
N SER A 209 23.74 -44.95 -13.29
CA SER A 209 23.00 -45.65 -12.23
C SER A 209 23.92 -46.58 -11.44
N PHE A 210 24.09 -46.32 -10.14
CA PHE A 210 24.61 -47.29 -9.18
C PHE A 210 23.60 -47.51 -8.05
N ARG A 211 23.32 -48.78 -7.77
CA ARG A 211 22.35 -49.20 -6.74
C ARG A 211 23.01 -49.26 -5.36
N GLY A 212 22.34 -48.74 -4.34
CA GLY A 212 22.49 -49.23 -2.95
C GLY A 212 23.20 -48.29 -1.96
N ALA A 213 22.48 -47.29 -1.46
CA ALA A 213 22.75 -46.67 -0.16
C ALA A 213 21.43 -46.21 0.50
N ARG A 214 21.36 -46.17 1.84
CA ARG A 214 20.14 -45.83 2.59
C ARG A 214 19.79 -44.35 2.49
N ALA A 215 18.49 -44.04 2.50
CA ALA A 215 17.99 -42.67 2.52
C ALA A 215 18.25 -41.96 3.86
N ARG A 216 18.80 -40.75 3.79
CA ARG A 216 18.59 -39.59 4.68
C ARG A 216 19.09 -38.35 3.94
N GLY A 217 18.32 -37.25 3.95
CA GLY A 217 18.65 -36.02 3.21
C GLY A 217 17.92 -35.84 1.87
N ALA A 218 16.58 -35.76 1.92
CA ALA A 218 15.78 -35.43 0.73
C ALA A 218 15.78 -33.91 0.45
N ARG A 219 16.68 -33.48 -0.43
CA ARG A 219 16.72 -32.22 -1.20
C ARG A 219 15.66 -31.15 -0.84
N LEU A 220 16.08 -30.10 -0.15
CA LEU A 220 15.28 -28.90 0.17
C LEU A 220 15.47 -27.78 -0.90
N ILE A 221 15.57 -28.14 -2.18
CA ILE A 221 15.91 -27.20 -3.29
C ILE A 221 15.12 -27.53 -4.57
N ASP A 222 13.96 -26.88 -4.75
CA ASP A 222 13.61 -26.04 -5.94
C ASP A 222 12.29 -25.23 -5.75
N CYS A 223 11.83 -25.00 -4.51
CA CYS A 223 10.60 -24.22 -4.23
C CYS A 223 10.78 -22.70 -4.36
N ALA A 224 11.61 -22.26 -5.31
CA ALA A 224 11.67 -20.86 -5.72
C ALA A 224 10.42 -20.54 -6.57
N LEU A 225 9.33 -20.20 -5.89
CA LEU A 225 8.17 -19.54 -6.48
C LEU A 225 8.49 -18.05 -6.65
N GLN A 226 8.18 -17.50 -7.82
CA GLN A 226 8.52 -16.12 -8.20
C GLN A 226 7.31 -15.30 -8.56
N VAL A 227 7.45 -13.97 -8.41
CA VAL A 227 6.36 -13.01 -8.55
C VAL A 227 5.63 -13.20 -9.87
N VAL A 228 6.32 -13.09 -11.01
CA VAL A 228 5.71 -13.24 -12.35
C VAL A 228 5.10 -14.63 -12.54
N GLN A 229 5.78 -15.68 -12.06
CA GLN A 229 5.31 -17.06 -12.17
C GLN A 229 3.99 -17.28 -11.43
N GLU A 230 3.81 -16.61 -10.28
CA GLU A 230 2.66 -16.81 -9.40
C GLU A 230 1.50 -15.84 -9.65
N THR A 231 1.77 -14.58 -10.00
CA THR A 231 0.73 -13.55 -10.23
C THR A 231 0.24 -13.48 -11.67
N TRP A 232 1.00 -14.03 -12.63
CA TRP A 232 0.69 -13.94 -14.06
C TRP A 232 0.73 -15.29 -14.78
N THR A 233 1.85 -16.03 -14.73
CA THR A 233 1.99 -17.26 -15.51
C THR A 233 1.07 -18.38 -14.99
N ARG A 234 0.96 -18.56 -13.67
CA ARG A 234 0.09 -19.60 -13.07
C ARG A 234 -1.40 -19.25 -13.13
N THR A 235 -1.76 -17.98 -13.35
CA THR A 235 -3.15 -17.56 -13.60
C THR A 235 -3.53 -17.62 -15.09
N GLY A 236 -2.58 -17.94 -15.98
CA GLY A 236 -2.81 -17.93 -17.43
C GLY A 236 -3.07 -16.54 -17.99
N GLY A 237 -2.55 -15.48 -17.34
CA GLY A 237 -2.84 -14.09 -17.67
C GLY A 237 -4.18 -13.56 -17.12
N HIS A 238 -4.94 -14.35 -16.37
CA HIS A 238 -6.20 -13.90 -15.79
C HIS A 238 -5.98 -13.06 -14.52
N VAL A 239 -6.42 -11.80 -14.55
CA VAL A 239 -6.34 -10.86 -13.42
C VAL A 239 -7.64 -10.89 -12.63
N THR A 240 -7.54 -11.19 -11.33
CA THR A 240 -8.67 -11.19 -10.37
C THR A 240 -8.54 -10.08 -9.32
N ASP A 241 -7.31 -9.76 -8.92
CA ASP A 241 -6.95 -8.54 -8.21
C ASP A 241 -6.07 -7.71 -9.14
N TYR A 242 -6.57 -6.53 -9.53
CA TYR A 242 -5.89 -5.60 -10.43
C TYR A 242 -5.13 -4.49 -9.68
N THR A 243 -5.20 -4.45 -8.34
CA THR A 243 -4.65 -3.35 -7.55
C THR A 243 -3.12 -3.30 -7.59
N LEU A 244 -2.55 -2.13 -7.29
CA LEU A 244 -1.11 -2.02 -7.04
C LEU A 244 -0.73 -2.66 -5.70
N TYR A 245 -1.63 -2.54 -4.71
CA TYR A 245 -1.42 -3.02 -3.35
C TYR A 245 -1.17 -4.54 -3.29
N THR A 246 -2.14 -5.33 -3.73
CA THR A 246 -2.11 -6.80 -3.66
C THR A 246 -2.17 -7.52 -5.01
N GLY A 247 -2.54 -6.82 -6.07
CA GLY A 247 -2.85 -7.38 -7.38
C GLY A 247 -1.73 -7.38 -8.42
N ALA A 248 -2.12 -7.68 -9.65
CA ALA A 248 -1.22 -7.85 -10.79
C ALA A 248 -0.54 -6.53 -11.22
N LEU A 249 -1.16 -5.36 -11.01
CA LEU A 249 -0.53 -4.07 -11.28
C LEU A 249 0.72 -3.86 -10.41
N GLY A 250 0.75 -4.40 -9.19
CA GLY A 250 1.96 -4.42 -8.36
C GLY A 250 3.11 -5.22 -8.99
N THR A 251 2.80 -6.25 -9.79
CA THR A 251 3.79 -6.98 -10.60
C THR A 251 4.20 -6.17 -11.83
N ALA A 252 3.28 -5.46 -12.49
CA ALA A 252 3.61 -4.56 -13.59
C ALA A 252 4.57 -3.44 -13.15
N LEU A 253 4.36 -2.84 -11.96
CA LEU A 253 5.27 -1.82 -11.43
C LEU A 253 6.65 -2.40 -11.05
N LEU A 254 6.73 -3.63 -10.52
CA LEU A 254 8.01 -4.32 -10.30
C LEU A 254 8.76 -4.57 -11.62
N LEU A 255 8.05 -5.01 -12.67
CA LEU A 255 8.63 -5.23 -14.00
C LEU A 255 9.10 -3.90 -14.62
N PHE A 256 8.29 -2.85 -14.53
CA PHE A 256 8.67 -1.51 -15.01
C PHE A 256 9.92 -0.98 -14.29
N LYS A 257 10.02 -1.17 -12.96
CA LYS A 257 11.23 -0.83 -12.20
C LYS A 257 12.45 -1.68 -12.57
N SER A 258 12.23 -2.97 -12.85
CA SER A 258 13.28 -3.86 -13.35
C SER A 258 13.80 -3.40 -14.72
N PHE A 259 12.91 -2.98 -15.63
CA PHE A 259 13.27 -2.32 -16.88
C PHE A 259 14.05 -1.02 -16.66
N GLN A 260 13.61 -0.13 -15.75
CA GLN A 260 14.34 1.11 -15.44
C GLN A 260 15.78 0.87 -14.94
N VAL A 261 16.02 -0.22 -14.20
CA VAL A 261 17.34 -0.56 -13.65
C VAL A 261 18.22 -1.37 -14.62
N THR A 262 17.63 -2.14 -15.55
CA THR A 262 18.38 -3.09 -16.42
C THR A 262 18.36 -2.79 -17.91
N GLY A 263 17.42 -1.94 -18.38
CA GLY A 263 17.13 -1.73 -19.80
C GLY A 263 16.42 -2.91 -20.49
N ASP A 264 16.03 -3.97 -19.77
CA ASP A 264 15.44 -5.16 -20.40
C ASP A 264 14.01 -4.90 -20.91
N ARG A 265 13.89 -4.69 -22.23
CA ARG A 265 12.60 -4.47 -22.89
C ARG A 265 11.61 -5.63 -22.74
N ARG A 266 12.04 -6.84 -22.34
CA ARG A 266 11.12 -7.95 -22.04
C ARG A 266 10.28 -7.65 -20.81
N ASP A 267 10.86 -6.99 -19.81
CA ASP A 267 10.14 -6.58 -18.59
C ASP A 267 9.15 -5.46 -18.90
N LEU A 268 9.54 -4.49 -19.72
CA LEU A 268 8.66 -3.43 -20.20
C LEU A 268 7.46 -3.99 -21.00
N ASN A 269 7.72 -4.89 -21.95
CA ASN A 269 6.66 -5.53 -22.74
C ASN A 269 5.71 -6.34 -21.85
N LEU A 270 6.24 -7.10 -20.87
CA LEU A 270 5.41 -7.88 -19.96
C LEU A 270 4.60 -7.00 -18.98
N ALA A 271 5.17 -5.88 -18.52
CA ALA A 271 4.43 -4.89 -17.76
C ALA A 271 3.27 -4.29 -18.59
N SER A 272 3.51 -4.07 -19.89
CA SER A 272 2.52 -3.61 -20.87
C SER A 272 1.38 -4.63 -21.09
N GLU A 273 1.69 -5.92 -21.15
CA GLU A 273 0.67 -6.99 -21.20
C GLU A 273 -0.18 -7.02 -19.90
N ILE A 274 0.47 -6.96 -18.74
CA ILE A 274 -0.20 -7.05 -17.43
C ILE A 274 -1.10 -5.84 -17.19
N VAL A 275 -0.67 -4.61 -17.53
CA VAL A 275 -1.48 -3.40 -17.28
C VAL A 275 -2.73 -3.34 -18.16
N GLN A 276 -2.69 -3.87 -19.39
CA GLN A 276 -3.89 -4.03 -20.24
C GLN A 276 -4.91 -5.01 -19.62
N ALA A 277 -4.43 -6.14 -19.06
CA ALA A 277 -5.31 -7.06 -18.35
C ALA A 277 -5.83 -6.49 -17.03
N CYS A 278 -5.07 -5.60 -16.37
CA CYS A 278 -5.54 -4.86 -15.20
C CYS A 278 -6.63 -3.84 -15.56
N ASP A 279 -6.56 -3.16 -16.70
CA ASP A 279 -7.61 -2.22 -17.13
C ASP A 279 -8.92 -2.96 -17.37
N ALA A 280 -8.89 -4.01 -18.18
CA ALA A 280 -10.04 -4.88 -18.43
C ALA A 280 -10.67 -5.45 -17.14
N ALA A 281 -9.85 -5.77 -16.12
CA ALA A 281 -10.30 -6.23 -14.81
C ALA A 281 -10.78 -5.10 -13.86
N SER A 282 -10.45 -3.84 -14.14
CA SER A 282 -10.84 -2.67 -13.34
C SER A 282 -12.17 -2.02 -13.77
N LEU A 283 -12.67 -2.36 -14.96
CA LEU A 283 -13.85 -1.74 -15.57
C LEU A 283 -15.09 -1.79 -14.66
N GLY A 284 -15.70 -0.62 -14.42
CA GLY A 284 -16.93 -0.47 -13.64
C GLY A 284 -16.77 -0.61 -12.11
N LEU A 285 -15.54 -0.75 -11.60
CA LEU A 285 -15.29 -0.87 -10.15
C LEU A 285 -15.10 0.51 -9.48
N PRO A 286 -15.49 0.67 -8.20
CA PRO A 286 -15.63 1.98 -7.57
C PRO A 286 -14.32 2.58 -7.00
N PHE A 287 -13.19 1.88 -7.12
CA PHE A 287 -11.93 2.30 -6.52
C PHE A 287 -11.13 3.18 -7.50
N LEU A 288 -10.63 4.32 -7.02
CA LEU A 288 -10.17 5.44 -7.87
C LEU A 288 -8.75 5.95 -7.61
N THR A 289 -7.99 5.32 -6.71
CA THR A 289 -6.64 5.77 -6.30
C THR A 289 -5.53 5.11 -7.12
N PHE A 290 -4.28 5.60 -6.97
CA PHE A 290 -3.11 4.93 -7.55
C PHE A 290 -2.85 3.53 -6.93
N ILE A 291 -3.09 3.37 -5.63
CA ILE A 291 -2.69 2.15 -4.90
C ILE A 291 -3.75 1.04 -5.02
N CYS A 292 -5.04 1.39 -4.97
CA CYS A 292 -6.15 0.42 -4.90
C CYS A 292 -7.18 0.56 -6.04
N GLY A 293 -6.98 1.43 -7.03
CA GLY A 293 -8.04 1.81 -7.99
C GLY A 293 -7.60 2.05 -9.43
N ARG A 294 -8.57 2.46 -10.26
CA ARG A 294 -8.39 2.61 -11.72
C ARG A 294 -7.38 3.69 -12.10
N ALA A 295 -7.24 4.75 -11.30
CA ALA A 295 -6.22 5.78 -11.56
C ALA A 295 -4.80 5.21 -11.55
N GLY A 296 -4.51 4.19 -10.73
CA GLY A 296 -3.22 3.49 -10.76
C GLY A 296 -2.99 2.72 -12.06
N VAL A 297 -4.03 2.03 -12.54
CA VAL A 297 -3.98 1.27 -13.79
C VAL A 297 -3.76 2.21 -14.97
N CYS A 298 -4.55 3.27 -15.09
CA CYS A 298 -4.47 4.22 -16.18
C CYS A 298 -3.16 5.03 -16.14
N ALA A 299 -2.75 5.51 -14.96
CA ALA A 299 -1.52 6.31 -14.84
C ALA A 299 -0.26 5.49 -15.12
N LEU A 300 -0.13 4.29 -14.54
CA LEU A 300 1.01 3.41 -14.84
C LEU A 300 0.95 2.89 -16.28
N GLY A 301 -0.25 2.64 -16.81
CA GLY A 301 -0.47 2.23 -18.20
C GLY A 301 0.03 3.27 -19.20
N ALA A 302 -0.32 4.55 -19.02
CA ALA A 302 0.14 5.63 -19.88
C ALA A 302 1.68 5.80 -19.84
N VAL A 303 2.30 5.71 -18.66
CA VAL A 303 3.76 5.79 -18.50
C VAL A 303 4.46 4.60 -19.16
N ILE A 304 3.95 3.37 -18.99
CA ILE A 304 4.47 2.18 -19.69
C ILE A 304 4.32 2.35 -21.21
N ALA A 305 3.18 2.86 -21.70
CA ALA A 305 2.94 3.08 -23.12
C ALA A 305 3.91 4.11 -23.75
N LYS A 306 4.17 5.23 -23.06
CA LYS A 306 5.20 6.21 -23.45
C LYS A 306 6.58 5.54 -23.59
N HIS A 307 6.98 4.71 -22.62
CA HIS A 307 8.24 3.95 -22.70
C HIS A 307 8.24 2.86 -23.79
N CYS A 308 7.10 2.24 -24.08
CA CYS A 308 6.93 1.35 -25.24
C CYS A 308 7.11 2.08 -26.57
N ASN A 309 6.81 3.39 -26.61
CA ASN A 309 6.61 4.25 -27.77
C ASN A 309 5.26 3.98 -28.48
N ASP A 310 4.23 3.61 -27.72
CA ASP A 310 2.87 3.41 -28.21
C ASP A 310 1.96 4.60 -27.83
N GLN A 311 1.92 5.59 -28.72
CA GLN A 311 1.15 6.81 -28.52
C GLN A 311 -0.37 6.56 -28.47
N LEU A 312 -0.87 5.49 -29.11
CA LEU A 312 -2.28 5.14 -29.12
C LEU A 312 -2.68 4.55 -27.76
N MET A 313 -1.88 3.62 -27.24
CA MET A 313 -2.05 3.05 -25.91
C MET A 313 -1.93 4.12 -24.80
N GLU A 314 -0.99 5.06 -24.93
CA GLU A 314 -0.86 6.21 -24.02
C GLU A 314 -2.13 7.07 -24.04
N THR A 315 -2.62 7.44 -25.24
CA THR A 315 -3.84 8.25 -25.40
C THR A 315 -5.08 7.54 -24.83
N ASN A 316 -5.21 6.22 -25.04
CA ASN A 316 -6.33 5.42 -24.52
C ASN A 316 -6.34 5.39 -22.98
N PHE A 317 -5.17 5.26 -22.35
CA PHE A 317 -5.06 5.29 -20.89
C PHE A 317 -5.33 6.66 -20.29
N LEU A 318 -4.86 7.74 -20.92
CA LEU A 318 -5.19 9.11 -20.49
C LEU A 318 -6.70 9.37 -20.62
N SER A 319 -7.31 8.98 -21.73
CA SER A 319 -8.77 9.07 -21.92
C SER A 319 -9.53 8.29 -20.84
N SER A 320 -9.02 7.11 -20.46
CA SER A 320 -9.60 6.28 -19.37
C SER A 320 -9.35 6.84 -17.96
N PHE A 321 -8.37 7.74 -17.80
CA PHE A 321 -8.12 8.49 -16.57
C PHE A 321 -9.10 9.66 -16.42
N ASP A 322 -9.40 10.35 -17.53
CA ASP A 322 -10.37 11.45 -17.56
C ASP A 322 -11.81 10.98 -17.27
N GLU A 323 -12.13 9.70 -17.50
CA GLU A 323 -13.39 9.05 -17.08
C GLU A 323 -13.56 8.91 -15.55
N ILE A 324 -12.53 9.16 -14.74
CA ILE A 324 -12.55 8.88 -13.30
C ILE A 324 -13.25 10.00 -12.51
N ILE A 325 -14.53 9.76 -12.19
CA ILE A 325 -15.38 10.69 -11.43
C ILE A 325 -15.13 10.57 -9.92
N ILE A 326 -14.62 11.64 -9.30
CA ILE A 326 -14.56 11.77 -7.84
C ILE A 326 -15.95 12.13 -7.30
N THR A 327 -16.55 11.28 -6.47
CA THR A 327 -17.86 11.58 -5.83
C THR A 327 -17.71 12.27 -4.48
N GLU A 328 -18.80 12.81 -3.95
CA GLU A 328 -18.85 13.42 -2.60
C GLU A 328 -18.56 12.42 -1.46
N LYS A 329 -18.71 11.11 -1.71
CA LYS A 329 -18.55 10.05 -0.70
C LYS A 329 -17.13 9.49 -0.60
N VAL A 330 -16.20 10.01 -1.40
CA VAL A 330 -14.80 9.58 -1.43
C VAL A 330 -14.06 10.13 -0.20
N PRO A 331 -13.35 9.31 0.58
CA PRO A 331 -12.57 9.79 1.73
C PRO A 331 -11.38 10.65 1.27
N ASN A 332 -10.60 11.20 2.19
CA ASN A 332 -9.46 12.06 1.84
C ASN A 332 -8.10 11.35 1.81
N GLU A 333 -7.99 10.12 2.31
CA GLU A 333 -6.71 9.42 2.49
C GLU A 333 -6.11 8.78 1.22
N LEU A 334 -4.98 8.07 1.36
CA LEU A 334 -4.12 7.68 0.24
C LEU A 334 -4.56 6.37 -0.44
N LEU A 335 -5.12 5.41 0.29
CA LEU A 335 -5.45 4.10 -0.28
C LEU A 335 -6.79 4.11 -1.02
N TYR A 336 -7.80 4.86 -0.57
CA TYR A 336 -9.14 4.88 -1.18
C TYR A 336 -9.70 6.28 -1.44
N GLY A 337 -8.96 7.33 -1.08
CA GLY A 337 -9.43 8.71 -1.07
C GLY A 337 -8.81 9.67 -2.08
N ARG A 338 -9.17 10.95 -1.92
CA ARG A 338 -8.80 12.07 -2.79
C ARG A 338 -7.28 12.29 -2.87
N ALA A 339 -6.53 12.11 -1.77
CA ALA A 339 -5.07 12.16 -1.82
C ALA A 339 -4.49 11.03 -2.71
N GLY A 340 -5.09 9.84 -2.68
CA GLY A 340 -4.69 8.71 -3.53
C GLY A 340 -4.98 8.89 -5.02
N TYR A 341 -5.94 9.74 -5.39
CA TYR A 341 -6.18 10.18 -6.77
C TYR A 341 -5.24 11.33 -7.17
N LEU A 342 -5.08 12.32 -6.29
CA LEU A 342 -4.20 13.48 -6.52
C LEU A 342 -2.74 13.05 -6.71
N TRP A 343 -2.27 12.03 -5.98
CA TRP A 343 -0.97 11.41 -6.20
C TRP A 343 -0.84 10.82 -7.63
N ALA A 344 -1.89 10.19 -8.16
CA ALA A 344 -1.89 9.67 -9.53
C ALA A 344 -1.79 10.78 -10.60
N CYS A 345 -2.43 11.92 -10.36
CA CYS A 345 -2.33 13.11 -11.22
C CYS A 345 -0.90 13.68 -11.24
N LEU A 346 -0.27 13.77 -10.06
CA LEU A 346 1.10 14.24 -9.90
C LEU A 346 2.11 13.28 -10.55
N PHE A 347 1.93 11.97 -10.37
CA PHE A 347 2.73 10.93 -11.01
C PHE A 347 2.66 11.00 -12.55
N LEU A 348 1.47 11.24 -13.11
CA LEU A 348 1.28 11.46 -14.55
C LEU A 348 2.06 12.67 -15.04
N ASN A 349 2.02 13.79 -14.31
CA ASN A 349 2.73 14.99 -14.71
C ASN A 349 4.26 14.80 -14.67
N GLU A 350 4.79 14.23 -13.57
CA GLU A 350 6.22 13.93 -13.39
C GLU A 350 6.77 13.03 -14.52
N HIS A 351 6.04 11.99 -14.92
CA HIS A 351 6.53 10.98 -15.85
C HIS A 351 6.18 11.26 -17.33
N LEU A 352 5.07 11.96 -17.61
CA LEU A 352 4.66 12.29 -18.98
C LEU A 352 5.05 13.72 -19.37
N SER A 353 4.52 14.72 -18.67
CA SER A 353 4.69 16.16 -18.90
C SER A 353 3.94 16.96 -17.83
N ASP A 354 4.48 18.08 -17.35
CA ASP A 354 3.84 19.01 -16.37
C ASP A 354 2.43 19.48 -16.74
N LYS A 355 2.01 19.24 -17.99
CA LYS A 355 0.74 19.70 -18.59
C LYS A 355 -0.22 18.56 -18.94
N THR A 356 0.10 17.31 -18.59
CA THR A 356 -0.79 16.16 -18.85
C THR A 356 -2.11 16.29 -18.10
N ILE A 357 -2.05 16.50 -16.79
CA ILE A 357 -3.21 16.86 -15.97
C ILE A 357 -3.15 18.37 -15.69
N PRO A 358 -4.20 19.16 -15.99
CA PRO A 358 -4.22 20.59 -15.76
C PRO A 358 -4.00 20.97 -14.30
N ALA A 359 -3.13 21.97 -14.07
CA ALA A 359 -2.85 22.51 -12.72
C ALA A 359 -4.13 22.97 -11.99
N GLU A 360 -5.12 23.52 -12.71
CA GLU A 360 -6.42 23.90 -12.15
C GLU A 360 -7.17 22.72 -11.50
N HIS A 361 -7.09 21.52 -12.10
CA HIS A 361 -7.72 20.31 -11.56
C HIS A 361 -6.98 19.81 -10.31
N ILE A 362 -5.65 19.77 -10.36
CA ILE A 362 -4.78 19.45 -9.22
C ILE A 362 -5.06 20.39 -8.04
N SER A 363 -5.10 21.70 -8.29
CA SER A 363 -5.44 22.72 -7.29
C SER A 363 -6.87 22.60 -6.77
N SER A 364 -7.83 22.22 -7.61
CA SER A 364 -9.24 22.00 -7.21
C SER A 364 -9.35 20.83 -6.23
N VAL A 365 -8.74 19.68 -6.55
CA VAL A 365 -8.75 18.49 -5.68
C VAL A 365 -7.98 18.74 -4.37
N ALA A 366 -6.85 19.44 -4.41
CA ALA A 366 -6.10 19.84 -3.22
C ALA A 366 -6.91 20.78 -2.30
N LYS A 367 -7.62 21.75 -2.88
CA LYS A 367 -8.51 22.67 -2.17
C LYS A 367 -9.70 21.96 -1.54
N ASP A 368 -10.30 20.99 -2.23
CA ASP A 368 -11.39 20.16 -1.67
C ASP A 368 -10.90 19.37 -0.44
N ILE A 369 -9.73 18.74 -0.53
CA ILE A 369 -9.10 18.04 0.60
C ILE A 369 -8.93 18.99 1.79
N ILE A 370 -8.32 20.16 1.59
CA ILE A 370 -8.08 21.15 2.65
C ILE A 370 -9.40 21.68 3.23
N MET A 371 -10.42 21.90 2.40
CA MET A 371 -11.76 22.30 2.85
C MET A 371 -12.40 21.26 3.77
N GLU A 372 -12.33 19.96 3.45
CA GLU A 372 -12.81 18.90 4.34
C GLU A 372 -11.96 18.81 5.62
N GLY A 373 -10.64 18.97 5.52
CA GLY A 373 -9.73 19.02 6.67
C GLY A 373 -10.07 20.12 7.66
N ARG A 374 -10.39 21.32 7.15
CA ARG A 374 -10.84 22.49 7.92
C ARG A 374 -12.23 22.29 8.54
N LYS A 375 -13.14 21.54 7.88
CA LYS A 375 -14.50 21.26 8.40
C LYS A 375 -14.50 20.32 9.62
N LEU A 376 -13.62 19.33 9.66
CA LEU A 376 -13.53 18.35 10.76
C LEU A 376 -12.57 18.79 11.89
N SER A 377 -11.80 19.86 11.69
CA SER A 377 -10.97 20.45 12.74
C SER A 377 -11.82 21.11 13.84
N ASN A 378 -11.41 20.93 15.10
CA ASN A 378 -11.93 21.70 16.22
C ASN A 378 -11.09 22.97 16.43
N LYS A 379 -11.75 24.12 16.64
CA LYS A 379 -11.07 25.39 16.91
C LYS A 379 -10.15 25.26 18.13
N GLY A 380 -8.84 25.51 17.94
CA GLY A 380 -7.81 25.33 18.97
C GLY A 380 -7.16 23.94 19.00
N SER A 381 -7.33 23.12 17.97
CA SER A 381 -6.68 21.80 17.82
C SER A 381 -5.89 21.68 16.50
N CYS A 382 -5.66 20.46 16.00
CA CYS A 382 -5.00 20.19 14.73
C CYS A 382 -5.71 20.92 13.57
N PRO A 383 -5.03 21.79 12.78
CA PRO A 383 -5.67 22.64 11.77
C PRO A 383 -6.42 21.87 10.67
N LEU A 384 -5.86 20.76 10.21
CA LEU A 384 -6.51 19.83 9.30
C LEU A 384 -6.72 18.49 10.00
N MET A 385 -7.95 17.96 9.95
CA MET A 385 -8.28 16.66 10.53
C MET A 385 -9.14 15.84 9.57
N TYR A 386 -8.92 14.54 9.52
CA TYR A 386 -9.57 13.65 8.55
C TYR A 386 -10.01 12.35 9.22
N GLU A 387 -11.02 11.70 8.66
CA GLU A 387 -11.56 10.44 9.17
C GLU A 387 -11.69 9.39 8.07
N TRP A 388 -11.40 8.14 8.40
CA TRP A 388 -11.65 6.97 7.58
C TRP A 388 -12.22 5.87 8.47
N HIS A 389 -13.35 5.26 8.10
CA HIS A 389 -14.06 4.22 8.88
C HIS A 389 -14.25 4.57 10.38
N GLY A 390 -14.70 5.80 10.70
CA GLY A 390 -14.97 6.23 12.08
C GLY A 390 -13.73 6.51 12.91
N LYS A 391 -12.54 6.69 12.29
CA LYS A 391 -11.26 6.90 12.98
C LYS A 391 -10.41 7.97 12.33
N LYS A 392 -9.84 8.83 13.18
CA LYS A 392 -8.92 9.91 12.81
C LYS A 392 -7.48 9.40 12.76
N TYR A 393 -7.11 8.76 11.65
CA TYR A 393 -5.81 8.13 11.47
C TYR A 393 -4.68 9.15 11.24
N TRP A 394 -3.46 8.77 11.64
CA TRP A 394 -2.26 9.60 11.52
C TRP A 394 -1.25 9.13 10.46
N GLY A 395 -1.14 7.81 10.22
CA GLY A 395 -0.10 7.23 9.36
C GLY A 395 -0.31 7.41 7.85
N ALA A 396 0.69 7.03 7.05
CA ALA A 396 0.77 7.38 5.63
C ALA A 396 -0.33 6.76 4.74
N ALA A 397 -0.86 5.58 5.12
CA ALA A 397 -1.87 4.90 4.32
C ALA A 397 -3.26 5.58 4.42
N HIS A 398 -3.73 5.81 5.65
CA HIS A 398 -5.14 6.14 5.92
C HIS A 398 -5.34 7.49 6.62
N GLY A 399 -4.28 8.28 6.85
CA GLY A 399 -4.28 9.37 7.82
C GLY A 399 -3.47 10.60 7.44
N LEU A 400 -3.30 11.48 8.43
CA LEU A 400 -2.71 12.82 8.29
C LEU A 400 -1.41 12.82 7.47
N ALA A 401 -0.45 11.95 7.78
CA ALA A 401 0.84 11.85 7.08
C ALA A 401 0.68 11.60 5.57
N GLY A 402 -0.27 10.76 5.17
CA GLY A 402 -0.55 10.48 3.76
C GLY A 402 -1.04 11.73 3.03
N ILE A 403 -2.03 12.39 3.64
CA ILE A 403 -2.69 13.56 3.07
C ILE A 403 -1.74 14.76 3.02
N MET A 404 -0.99 15.03 4.09
CA MET A 404 0.00 16.11 4.12
C MET A 404 1.11 15.87 3.09
N HIS A 405 1.60 14.63 2.92
CA HIS A 405 2.62 14.32 1.92
C HIS A 405 2.16 14.70 0.50
N VAL A 406 0.93 14.33 0.12
CA VAL A 406 0.39 14.65 -1.21
C VAL A 406 0.17 16.15 -1.39
N LEU A 407 -0.40 16.85 -0.40
CA LEU A 407 -0.61 18.30 -0.47
C LEU A 407 0.71 19.07 -0.65
N MET A 408 1.81 18.61 -0.05
CA MET A 408 3.15 19.19 -0.20
C MET A 408 3.80 18.97 -1.58
N HIS A 409 3.15 18.25 -2.50
CA HIS A 409 3.52 18.19 -3.92
C HIS A 409 2.64 19.11 -4.80
N THR A 410 1.79 19.95 -4.21
CA THR A 410 0.91 20.88 -4.94
C THR A 410 1.20 22.35 -4.62
N GLU A 411 0.79 23.28 -5.50
CA GLU A 411 0.88 24.71 -5.25
C GLU A 411 -0.17 25.17 -4.22
N LEU A 412 0.25 25.25 -2.96
CA LEU A 412 -0.58 25.71 -1.83
C LEU A 412 -0.44 27.23 -1.61
N LYS A 413 -1.55 27.91 -1.29
CA LYS A 413 -1.54 29.31 -0.80
C LYS A 413 -0.91 29.40 0.59
N LEU A 414 -0.58 30.60 1.05
CA LEU A 414 0.06 30.80 2.35
C LEU A 414 -0.77 30.25 3.54
N ASP A 415 -2.10 30.44 3.54
CA ASP A 415 -2.98 29.87 4.57
C ASP A 415 -3.09 28.34 4.49
N GLU A 416 -3.01 27.79 3.28
CA GLU A 416 -3.03 26.36 3.00
C GLU A 416 -1.70 25.69 3.40
N GLN A 417 -0.57 26.38 3.20
CA GLN A 417 0.77 25.99 3.67
C GLN A 417 0.85 26.02 5.19
N ASP A 418 0.36 27.08 5.85
CA ASP A 418 0.38 27.19 7.32
C ASP A 418 -0.45 26.08 7.97
N ASP A 419 -1.61 25.73 7.41
CA ASP A 419 -2.44 24.63 7.92
C ASP A 419 -1.74 23.28 7.81
N VAL A 420 -1.10 22.98 6.67
CA VAL A 420 -0.29 21.75 6.48
C VAL A 420 0.90 21.75 7.43
N LYS A 421 1.64 22.86 7.52
CA LYS A 421 2.84 23.01 8.35
C LYS A 421 2.52 22.85 9.84
N ASN A 422 1.42 23.43 10.31
CA ASN A 422 1.02 23.35 11.70
C ASN A 422 0.29 22.04 12.05
N THR A 423 -0.34 21.37 11.07
CA THR A 423 -0.81 19.96 11.20
C THR A 423 0.37 19.00 11.44
N LEU A 424 1.48 19.15 10.70
CA LEU A 424 2.68 18.35 10.93
C LEU A 424 3.33 18.64 12.30
N ARG A 425 3.39 19.91 12.72
CA ARG A 425 3.88 20.31 14.06
C ARG A 425 2.99 19.77 15.19
N TYR A 426 1.68 19.70 14.99
CA TYR A 426 0.75 19.04 15.93
C TYR A 426 1.10 17.56 16.10
N MET A 427 1.34 16.82 15.00
CA MET A 427 1.73 15.41 15.05
C MET A 427 3.07 15.20 15.79
N ILE A 428 4.08 16.05 15.54
CA ILE A 428 5.38 15.99 16.22
C ILE A 428 5.22 16.23 17.73
N SER A 429 4.41 17.22 18.10
CA SER A 429 4.20 17.63 19.50
C SER A 429 3.43 16.60 20.32
N ASN A 430 2.64 15.74 19.67
CA ASN A 430 1.76 14.75 20.30
C ASN A 430 2.17 13.29 19.99
N ARG A 431 3.42 13.07 19.55
CA ARG A 431 4.01 11.73 19.41
C ARG A 431 4.24 11.06 20.78
N PHE A 432 4.40 9.74 20.80
CA PHE A 432 4.67 8.99 22.03
C PHE A 432 6.03 9.35 22.65
N PRO A 433 6.24 9.14 23.97
CA PRO A 433 7.52 9.34 24.65
C PRO A 433 8.70 8.53 24.10
N SER A 434 8.45 7.55 23.21
CA SER A 434 9.45 6.76 22.49
C SER A 434 9.91 7.38 21.17
N GLY A 435 9.36 8.54 20.78
CA GLY A 435 9.52 9.15 19.46
C GLY A 435 8.58 8.59 18.38
N ASN A 436 7.92 7.46 18.63
CA ASN A 436 6.98 6.86 17.66
C ASN A 436 5.64 7.61 17.62
N TYR A 437 4.89 7.44 16.54
CA TYR A 437 3.62 8.16 16.32
C TYR A 437 2.40 7.25 16.56
N PRO A 438 1.30 7.77 17.15
CA PRO A 438 0.00 7.12 17.20
C PRO A 438 -0.48 6.57 15.85
N SER A 439 -1.33 5.53 15.88
CA SER A 439 -2.06 5.11 14.68
C SER A 439 -3.16 6.10 14.29
N SER A 440 -3.73 6.77 15.29
CA SER A 440 -4.91 7.62 15.26
C SER A 440 -5.02 8.39 16.58
N GLU A 441 -5.76 9.51 16.61
CA GLU A 441 -5.90 10.43 17.77
C GLU A 441 -5.96 9.71 19.14
N ASP A 442 -6.98 8.88 19.38
CA ASP A 442 -7.26 8.26 20.68
C ASP A 442 -6.40 6.99 20.98
N SER A 443 -5.31 6.78 20.24
CA SER A 443 -4.53 5.54 20.31
C SER A 443 -3.38 5.63 21.31
N GLU A 444 -3.60 5.17 22.54
CA GLU A 444 -2.53 4.99 23.55
C GLU A 444 -1.52 3.86 23.20
N SER A 445 -1.66 3.20 22.04
CA SER A 445 -0.98 1.94 21.72
C SER A 445 0.28 2.13 20.87
N ASP A 446 1.40 2.43 21.53
CA ASP A 446 2.72 2.51 20.90
C ASP A 446 3.25 1.12 20.47
N ARG A 447 2.73 0.58 19.37
CA ARG A 447 3.05 -0.79 18.90
C ARG A 447 3.23 -0.97 17.39
N LEU A 448 2.99 0.06 16.59
CA LEU A 448 3.11 0.00 15.12
C LEU A 448 4.28 0.89 14.69
N VAL A 449 5.23 0.31 13.96
CA VAL A 449 6.40 1.00 13.38
C VAL A 449 6.42 0.63 11.90
N HIS A 450 5.33 1.01 11.21
CA HIS A 450 5.04 0.65 9.82
C HIS A 450 4.92 1.90 8.94
N TRP A 451 5.00 1.77 7.62
CA TRP A 451 4.63 2.86 6.72
C TRP A 451 3.16 3.26 6.90
N CYS A 452 2.25 2.27 6.92
CA CYS A 452 0.82 2.55 7.06
C CYS A 452 0.45 3.25 8.37
N HIS A 453 1.15 2.92 9.48
CA HIS A 453 0.92 3.46 10.83
C HIS A 453 2.22 3.48 11.65
N GLY A 454 2.60 4.66 12.16
CA GLY A 454 3.78 4.86 13.02
C GLY A 454 4.91 5.64 12.34
N ALA A 455 6.09 5.62 12.96
CA ALA A 455 7.24 6.43 12.57
C ALA A 455 7.67 6.35 11.10
N PRO A 456 7.70 5.19 10.40
CA PRO A 456 8.18 5.14 9.01
C PRO A 456 7.42 6.03 8.05
N GLY A 457 6.07 5.98 8.04
CA GLY A 457 5.27 6.82 7.15
C GLY A 457 5.39 8.31 7.48
N VAL A 458 5.45 8.64 8.77
CA VAL A 458 5.62 10.02 9.24
C VAL A 458 7.02 10.55 8.89
N ALA A 459 8.08 9.75 9.03
CA ALA A 459 9.46 10.15 8.70
C ALA A 459 9.60 10.56 7.23
N LEU A 460 9.03 9.79 6.31
CA LEU A 460 8.98 10.12 4.88
C LEU A 460 8.16 11.40 4.59
N THR A 461 7.09 11.64 5.37
CA THR A 461 6.34 12.90 5.31
C THR A 461 7.19 14.09 5.78
N LEU A 462 7.91 13.93 6.89
CA LEU A 462 8.73 14.99 7.47
C LEU A 462 9.99 15.29 6.65
N ALA A 463 10.53 14.30 5.94
CA ALA A 463 11.57 14.50 4.93
C ALA A 463 11.07 15.43 3.80
N LYS A 464 9.90 15.13 3.20
CA LYS A 464 9.24 16.01 2.22
C LYS A 464 8.89 17.39 2.79
N ALA A 465 8.49 17.46 4.07
CA ALA A 465 8.20 18.73 4.74
C ALA A 465 9.43 19.63 4.89
N TYR A 466 10.62 19.06 5.17
CA TYR A 466 11.86 19.83 5.14
C TYR A 466 12.22 20.30 3.72
N GLN A 467 12.05 19.45 2.69
CA GLN A 467 12.30 19.86 1.29
C GLN A 467 11.48 21.10 0.90
N VAL A 468 10.21 21.16 1.29
CA VAL A 468 9.27 22.22 0.92
C VAL A 468 9.40 23.45 1.82
N PHE A 469 9.44 23.26 3.14
CA PHE A 469 9.38 24.38 4.10
C PHE A 469 10.74 24.85 4.62
N GLN A 470 11.83 24.13 4.33
CA GLN A 470 13.21 24.41 4.77
C GLN A 470 13.32 24.70 6.28
N ASP A 471 12.50 24.01 7.07
CA ASP A 471 12.37 24.14 8.52
C ASP A 471 13.11 22.98 9.20
N ASP A 472 14.30 23.24 9.77
CA ASP A 472 15.16 22.21 10.38
C ASP A 472 14.45 21.38 11.46
N HIS A 473 13.38 21.89 12.08
CA HIS A 473 12.57 21.11 13.01
C HIS A 473 11.95 19.86 12.38
N PHE A 474 11.58 19.91 11.09
CA PHE A 474 11.08 18.74 10.36
C PHE A 474 12.18 17.72 10.06
N LYS A 475 13.38 18.18 9.69
CA LYS A 475 14.56 17.34 9.44
C LYS A 475 15.03 16.63 10.72
N GLN A 476 15.10 17.36 11.83
CA GLN A 476 15.37 16.79 13.15
C GLN A 476 14.29 15.77 13.55
N SER A 477 13.01 16.10 13.37
CA SER A 477 11.90 15.19 13.71
C SER A 477 11.83 13.96 12.79
N ALA A 478 12.32 14.06 11.55
CA ALA A 478 12.46 12.93 10.64
C ALA A 478 13.63 12.01 11.03
N ALA A 479 14.76 12.57 11.45
CA ALA A 479 15.90 11.81 12.00
C ALA A 479 15.50 11.08 13.30
N GLU A 480 14.82 11.76 14.22
CA GLU A 480 14.28 11.15 15.45
C GLU A 480 13.27 10.04 15.15
N ALA A 481 12.42 10.21 14.14
CA ALA A 481 11.54 9.15 13.67
C ALA A 481 12.33 7.96 13.07
N ALA A 482 13.43 8.21 12.36
CA ALA A 482 14.31 7.15 11.85
C ALA A 482 15.06 6.39 12.97
N GLU A 483 15.34 7.01 14.12
CA GLU A 483 15.84 6.28 15.29
C GLU A 483 14.83 5.25 15.82
N VAL A 484 13.53 5.57 15.79
CA VAL A 484 12.48 4.58 16.09
C VAL A 484 12.54 3.42 15.09
N VAL A 485 12.77 3.71 13.82
CA VAL A 485 12.84 2.69 12.76
C VAL A 485 14.12 1.86 12.84
N TRP A 486 15.25 2.43 13.27
CA TRP A 486 16.47 1.66 13.55
C TRP A 486 16.26 0.70 14.72
N ASN A 487 15.76 1.20 15.85
CA ASN A 487 15.62 0.42 17.08
C ASN A 487 14.44 -0.59 17.08
N ARG A 488 13.39 -0.35 16.27
CA ARG A 488 12.12 -1.11 16.32
C ARG A 488 11.55 -1.48 14.94
N GLY A 489 12.19 -1.08 13.84
CA GLY A 489 11.69 -1.24 12.48
C GLY A 489 12.14 -2.51 11.75
N LEU A 490 12.96 -3.37 12.39
CA LEU A 490 13.34 -4.69 11.88
C LEU A 490 12.19 -5.71 12.09
N LEU A 491 11.02 -5.41 11.50
CA LEU A 491 9.75 -6.09 11.75
C LEU A 491 9.80 -7.59 11.42
N LYS A 492 8.99 -8.41 12.11
CA LYS A 492 8.74 -9.82 11.73
C LYS A 492 7.86 -9.97 10.49
N ARG A 493 8.02 -9.11 9.47
CA ARG A 493 7.23 -9.08 8.23
C ARG A 493 8.09 -8.59 7.04
N VAL A 494 7.90 -9.16 5.85
CA VAL A 494 8.77 -8.90 4.69
C VAL A 494 8.46 -7.60 3.93
N GLY A 495 7.18 -7.28 3.68
CA GLY A 495 6.75 -6.32 2.65
C GLY A 495 6.98 -4.82 2.88
N ILE A 496 6.29 -4.01 2.07
CA ILE A 496 6.44 -2.55 1.95
C ILE A 496 5.48 -1.78 2.87
N CYS A 497 4.22 -2.21 3.00
CA CYS A 497 3.20 -1.53 3.81
C CYS A 497 3.56 -1.52 5.31
N HIS A 498 4.11 -2.63 5.79
CA HIS A 498 4.34 -2.91 7.21
C HIS A 498 5.41 -3.98 7.45
N GLY A 499 6.48 -3.97 6.66
CA GLY A 499 7.62 -4.91 6.78
C GLY A 499 8.98 -4.22 6.65
N ILE A 500 10.05 -5.00 6.76
CA ILE A 500 11.43 -4.50 6.69
C ILE A 500 11.68 -3.78 5.36
N SER A 501 11.11 -4.26 4.25
CA SER A 501 11.34 -3.66 2.92
C SER A 501 10.84 -2.21 2.87
N GLY A 502 9.68 -1.93 3.47
CA GLY A 502 9.14 -0.57 3.56
C GLY A 502 9.91 0.31 4.53
N ASN A 503 10.35 -0.25 5.66
CA ASN A 503 11.05 0.51 6.68
C ASN A 503 12.46 0.95 6.25
N ALA A 504 13.12 0.20 5.35
CA ALA A 504 14.41 0.60 4.78
C ALA A 504 14.36 1.94 4.01
N TYR A 505 13.21 2.27 3.41
CA TYR A 505 13.02 3.53 2.67
C TYR A 505 13.16 4.78 3.53
N VAL A 506 12.94 4.69 4.84
CA VAL A 506 13.12 5.82 5.77
C VAL A 506 14.57 6.28 5.76
N PHE A 507 15.52 5.34 5.79
CA PHE A 507 16.93 5.65 5.71
C PHE A 507 17.35 6.06 4.30
N LEU A 508 16.78 5.45 3.25
CA LEU A 508 17.03 5.92 1.88
C LEU A 508 16.57 7.37 1.66
N SER A 509 15.39 7.75 2.15
CA SER A 509 14.88 9.11 2.04
C SER A 509 15.75 10.11 2.79
N LEU A 510 16.18 9.79 4.02
CA LEU A 510 17.14 10.63 4.76
C LEU A 510 18.54 10.67 4.14
N TYR A 511 19.01 9.58 3.51
CA TYR A 511 20.26 9.58 2.74
C TYR A 511 20.17 10.55 1.56
N ARG A 512 19.11 10.45 0.73
CA ARG A 512 18.86 11.40 -0.38
C ARG A 512 18.74 12.84 0.10
N LEU A 513 18.17 13.06 1.28
CA LEU A 513 17.95 14.39 1.85
C LEU A 513 19.20 15.05 2.45
N THR A 514 20.16 14.26 2.93
CA THR A 514 21.27 14.76 3.77
C THR A 514 22.66 14.42 3.26
N GLY A 515 22.79 13.44 2.35
CA GLY A 515 24.07 12.84 1.97
C GLY A 515 24.76 12.02 3.07
N ASN A 516 24.17 11.88 4.27
CA ASN A 516 24.79 11.13 5.36
C ASN A 516 24.81 9.62 5.05
N VAL A 517 26.00 9.10 4.76
CA VAL A 517 26.28 7.69 4.44
C VAL A 517 25.89 6.72 5.56
N GLU A 518 25.70 7.19 6.79
CA GLU A 518 25.16 6.37 7.88
C GLU A 518 23.73 5.88 7.56
N TYR A 519 22.88 6.74 6.99
CA TYR A 519 21.53 6.31 6.57
C TYR A 519 21.60 5.33 5.39
N LEU A 520 22.53 5.51 4.45
CA LEU A 520 22.79 4.51 3.41
C LEU A 520 23.23 3.17 4.03
N TYR A 521 24.07 3.20 5.08
CA TYR A 521 24.47 2.01 5.81
C TYR A 521 23.29 1.34 6.55
N ARG A 522 22.38 2.10 7.17
CA ARG A 522 21.17 1.52 7.81
C ARG A 522 20.23 0.87 6.77
N ALA A 523 20.07 1.48 5.59
CA ALA A 523 19.37 0.86 4.46
C ALA A 523 20.08 -0.42 3.96
N LYS A 524 21.41 -0.37 3.80
CA LYS A 524 22.29 -1.50 3.46
C LYS A 524 22.07 -2.65 4.44
N ALA A 525 22.02 -2.37 5.75
CA ALA A 525 21.84 -3.38 6.79
C ALA A 525 20.46 -4.06 6.73
N PHE A 526 19.37 -3.30 6.53
CA PHE A 526 18.03 -3.86 6.39
C PHE A 526 17.90 -4.72 5.11
N ALA A 527 18.46 -4.26 3.99
CA ALA A 527 18.49 -5.02 2.73
C ALA A 527 19.33 -6.29 2.82
N CYS A 528 20.49 -6.25 3.49
CA CYS A 528 21.33 -7.43 3.73
C CYS A 528 20.67 -8.43 4.70
N PHE A 529 19.98 -7.95 5.75
CA PHE A 529 19.24 -8.82 6.66
C PHE A 529 18.15 -9.61 5.90
N LEU A 530 17.38 -8.92 5.06
CA LEU A 530 16.38 -9.53 4.18
C LEU A 530 17.01 -10.56 3.23
N LEU A 531 18.11 -10.20 2.54
CA LEU A 531 18.79 -11.08 1.59
C LEU A 531 19.30 -12.39 2.24
N GLU A 532 19.83 -12.31 3.46
CA GLU A 532 20.40 -13.45 4.17
C GLU A 532 19.33 -14.31 4.89
N ASN A 533 18.26 -13.70 5.41
CA ASN A 533 17.37 -14.37 6.36
C ASN A 533 15.90 -14.50 5.93
N ALA A 534 15.37 -13.71 4.97
CA ALA A 534 13.92 -13.63 4.76
C ALA A 534 13.30 -14.99 4.38
N ASP A 535 13.86 -15.71 3.40
CA ASP A 535 13.34 -17.02 2.99
C ASP A 535 13.36 -18.05 4.14
N ARG A 536 14.41 -18.02 4.97
CA ARG A 536 14.57 -18.92 6.12
C ARG A 536 13.56 -18.58 7.21
N LEU A 537 13.47 -17.31 7.62
CA LEU A 537 12.55 -16.87 8.67
C LEU A 537 11.08 -17.00 8.27
N ILE A 538 10.74 -16.90 6.98
CA ILE A 538 9.39 -17.18 6.48
C ILE A 538 9.10 -18.69 6.53
N ALA A 539 10.04 -19.55 6.15
CA ALA A 539 9.88 -21.01 6.25
C ALA A 539 9.87 -21.54 7.69
N GLU A 540 10.44 -20.81 8.64
CA GLU A 540 10.40 -21.06 10.09
C GLU A 540 9.18 -20.42 10.79
N GLU A 541 8.26 -19.78 10.05
CA GLU A 541 7.12 -18.97 10.54
C GLU A 541 7.51 -17.77 11.45
N ALA A 542 8.80 -17.53 11.68
CA ALA A 542 9.34 -16.43 12.46
C ALA A 542 9.20 -15.05 11.77
N MET A 543 8.94 -15.01 10.46
CA MET A 543 8.64 -13.80 9.68
C MET A 543 7.39 -14.02 8.82
N HIS A 544 6.44 -13.09 8.85
CA HIS A 544 5.27 -13.14 7.99
C HIS A 544 5.62 -12.79 6.54
N GLY A 545 5.27 -13.69 5.61
CA GLY A 545 5.48 -13.50 4.17
C GLY A 545 4.51 -12.54 3.48
N GLY A 546 3.47 -12.07 4.18
CA GLY A 546 2.35 -11.27 3.63
C GLY A 546 1.10 -12.12 3.38
N ASP A 547 -0.10 -11.55 3.52
CA ASP A 547 -1.36 -12.29 3.28
C ASP A 547 -1.54 -12.59 1.78
N ARG A 548 -0.95 -11.74 0.92
CA ARG A 548 -0.57 -12.06 -0.46
C ARG A 548 0.96 -12.15 -0.61
N PRO A 549 1.59 -13.34 -0.50
CA PRO A 549 3.06 -13.49 -0.42
C PRO A 549 3.87 -12.99 -1.62
N PHE A 550 3.23 -12.76 -2.77
CA PHE A 550 3.88 -12.26 -4.00
C PHE A 550 3.44 -10.83 -4.38
N SER A 551 2.63 -10.18 -3.54
CA SER A 551 2.21 -8.78 -3.74
C SER A 551 3.35 -7.77 -3.56
N LEU A 552 3.15 -6.56 -4.10
CA LEU A 552 4.07 -5.44 -3.92
C LEU A 552 4.02 -4.90 -2.49
N PHE A 553 2.83 -4.68 -1.91
CA PHE A 553 2.75 -4.02 -0.61
C PHE A 553 2.95 -4.97 0.59
N GLU A 554 2.67 -6.27 0.48
CA GLU A 554 2.79 -7.20 1.62
C GLU A 554 3.92 -8.23 1.48
N GLY A 555 4.27 -8.58 0.24
CA GLY A 555 5.05 -9.78 -0.07
C GLY A 555 6.40 -9.54 -0.74
N LYS A 556 6.88 -10.59 -1.42
CA LYS A 556 8.22 -10.66 -2.02
C LYS A 556 8.44 -9.72 -3.21
N ALA A 557 7.39 -9.23 -3.88
CA ALA A 557 7.56 -8.22 -4.92
C ALA A 557 8.03 -6.88 -4.32
N GLY A 558 7.56 -6.53 -3.12
CA GLY A 558 8.05 -5.38 -2.37
C GLY A 558 9.53 -5.50 -1.96
N MET A 559 9.95 -6.69 -1.54
CA MET A 559 11.38 -6.98 -1.29
C MET A 559 12.20 -6.87 -2.57
N ALA A 560 11.73 -7.43 -3.70
CA ALA A 560 12.40 -7.30 -4.98
C ALA A 560 12.50 -5.83 -5.45
N TYR A 561 11.47 -5.02 -5.20
CA TYR A 561 11.44 -3.60 -5.53
C TYR A 561 12.51 -2.81 -4.73
N LEU A 562 12.59 -3.00 -3.41
CA LEU A 562 13.67 -2.42 -2.60
C LEU A 562 15.05 -2.84 -3.10
N LEU A 563 15.23 -4.13 -3.42
CA LEU A 563 16.52 -4.66 -3.88
C LEU A 563 16.94 -4.10 -5.25
N LEU A 564 16.00 -3.65 -6.09
CA LEU A 564 16.27 -2.87 -7.30
C LEU A 564 16.63 -1.41 -6.98
N ASP A 565 15.93 -0.77 -6.06
CA ASP A 565 16.22 0.62 -5.64
C ASP A 565 17.59 0.77 -4.97
N MET A 566 18.01 -0.25 -4.20
CA MET A 566 19.33 -0.31 -3.61
C MET A 566 20.48 -0.38 -4.64
N VAL A 567 20.18 -0.64 -5.93
CA VAL A 567 21.19 -0.60 -7.00
C VAL A 567 21.68 0.84 -7.24
N ASN A 568 20.78 1.83 -7.16
CA ASN A 568 21.13 3.24 -7.21
C ASN A 568 20.37 4.04 -6.11
N PRO A 569 20.91 4.10 -4.88
CA PRO A 569 20.17 4.59 -3.72
C PRO A 569 19.81 6.08 -3.77
N SER A 570 20.49 6.91 -4.59
CA SER A 570 20.12 8.32 -4.77
C SER A 570 18.80 8.49 -5.52
N GLU A 571 18.47 7.56 -6.42
CA GLU A 571 17.24 7.61 -7.24
C GLU A 571 16.12 6.73 -6.69
N SER A 572 16.31 6.17 -5.49
CA SER A 572 15.30 5.40 -4.80
C SER A 572 14.06 6.23 -4.45
N ARG A 573 12.88 5.60 -4.40
CA ARG A 573 11.60 6.22 -3.99
C ARG A 573 10.67 5.14 -3.40
N PHE A 574 10.02 5.43 -2.27
CA PHE A 574 9.00 4.51 -1.75
C PHE A 574 7.87 4.37 -2.79
N PRO A 575 7.59 3.16 -3.30
CA PRO A 575 6.68 2.97 -4.43
C PRO A 575 5.26 3.43 -4.10
N ALA A 576 4.71 4.27 -4.98
CA ALA A 576 3.39 4.91 -4.83
C ALA A 576 3.24 5.75 -3.54
N TYR A 577 4.32 6.36 -3.06
CA TYR A 577 4.24 7.36 -1.99
C TYR A 577 5.18 8.54 -2.22
N GLU A 578 6.48 8.27 -2.40
CA GLU A 578 7.42 9.31 -2.81
C GLU A 578 7.41 9.45 -4.34
N LEU A 579 7.55 10.68 -4.81
CA LEU A 579 7.80 11.05 -6.21
C LEU A 579 9.30 11.41 -6.34
#